data_AF-A0A117M9Q7-F1
#
_entry.id   AF-A0A117M9Q7-F1
#
_cell.length_a   1.000
_cell.length_b   1.000
_cell.length_c   1.000
_cell.angle_alpha   90.00
_cell.angle_beta   90.00
_cell.angle_gamma   90.00
#
_symmetry.space_group_name_H-M   'P 1'
#
loop_
_entity.id
_entity.type
_entity.pdbx_description
1 polymer ?
#
loop_
_entity_poly.entity_id
_entity_poly.type
_entity_poly.pdbx_seq_one_letter_code
_entity_poly.pdbx_strand_id
1 'polypeptide(L)' 'KHVFVDYIEIVDEKNLNPVERLDNDVILAIAVFVGKTRLIDNEVIRVRE' A
#
# COMPACT_ATOMS: atom_id res chain seq x y z
N LYS A 1 -20.36 -9.92 6.65
CA LYS A 1 -18.88 -9.76 6.64
C LYS A 1 -18.42 -9.99 5.21
N HIS A 2 -18.22 -8.91 4.43
CA HIS A 2 -17.86 -8.99 2.99
C HIS A 2 -16.65 -8.10 2.72
N VAL A 3 -15.55 -8.30 3.45
CA VAL A 3 -14.29 -7.60 3.18
C VAL A 3 -13.30 -8.61 2.62
N PHE A 4 -12.81 -8.38 1.41
CA PHE A 4 -11.82 -9.21 0.74
C PHE A 4 -10.64 -8.33 0.31
N VAL A 5 -9.44 -8.67 0.78
CA VAL A 5 -8.23 -7.94 0.43
C VAL A 5 -7.77 -8.37 -0.96
N ASP A 6 -7.61 -7.40 -1.85
CA ASP A 6 -7.05 -7.59 -3.20
C ASP A 6 -5.52 -7.59 -3.10
N TYR A 7 -4.95 -6.50 -2.59
CA TYR A 7 -3.53 -6.44 -2.25
C TYR A 7 -3.25 -5.52 -1.07
N ILE A 8 -2.08 -5.76 -0.46
CA ILE A 8 -1.38 -4.86 0.46
C ILE A 8 0.08 -4.89 0.01
N GLU A 9 0.59 -3.74 -0.43
CA GLU A 9 1.96 -3.62 -0.96
C GLU A 9 2.66 -2.43 -0.34
N ILE A 10 3.98 -2.58 -0.15
CA ILE A 10 4.87 -1.48 0.22
C ILE A 10 5.81 -1.26 -0.96
N VAL A 11 5.81 -0.05 -1.49
CA VAL A 11 6.57 0.30 -2.70
C VAL A 11 7.32 1.61 -2.49
N ASP A 12 8.37 1.83 -3.27
CA ASP A 12 9.11 3.10 -3.28
C ASP A 12 8.18 4.25 -3.69
N GLU A 13 8.23 5.38 -2.96
CA GLU A 13 7.31 6.51 -3.21
C GLU A 13 7.44 7.09 -4.63
N LYS A 14 8.64 7.04 -5.23
CA LYS A 14 8.94 7.74 -6.49
C LYS A 14 8.66 6.89 -7.71
N ASN A 15 9.00 5.59 -7.65
CA ASN A 15 8.95 4.71 -8.81
C ASN A 15 7.95 3.55 -8.66
N LEU A 16 7.32 3.37 -7.49
CA LEU A 16 6.35 2.31 -7.19
C LEU A 16 6.90 0.88 -7.36
N ASN A 17 8.21 0.71 -7.42
CA ASN A 17 8.82 -0.61 -7.42
C ASN A 17 8.72 -1.23 -6.01
N PRO A 18 8.58 -2.56 -5.92
CA PRO A 18 8.68 -3.26 -4.64
C PRO A 18 10.01 -2.95 -3.95
N VAL A 19 9.97 -2.78 -2.63
CA VAL A 19 11.15 -2.54 -1.82
C VAL A 19 11.46 -3.76 -0.95
N GLU A 20 12.73 -4.14 -0.87
CA GLU A 20 13.19 -5.18 0.06
C GLU A 20 13.58 -4.60 1.42
N ARG A 21 13.90 -3.30 1.45
CA ARG A 21 14.34 -2.56 2.64
C ARG A 21 13.71 -1.17 2.65
N LEU A 22 13.39 -0.69 3.85
CA LEU A 22 12.83 0.64 4.08
C LEU A 22 13.98 1.63 4.26
N ASP A 23 14.71 1.93 3.18
CA ASP A 23 15.85 2.86 3.20
C ASP A 23 15.47 4.30 2.81
N ASN A 24 14.27 4.50 2.27
CA ASN A 24 13.71 5.80 1.86
C ASN A 24 12.22 5.84 2.20
N ASP A 25 11.58 6.99 1.95
CA ASP A 25 10.13 7.11 2.04
C ASP A 25 9.42 6.13 1.09
N VAL A 26 8.36 5.50 1.59
CA VAL A 26 7.60 4.47 0.88
C VAL A 26 6.12 4.79 0.87
N ILE A 27 5.37 4.10 0.01
CA ILE A 27 3.90 4.10 0.01
C ILE A 27 3.43 2.73 0.48
N LEU A 28 2.56 2.72 1.49
CA LEU A 28 1.71 1.56 1.82
C LEU A 28 0.44 1.68 0.99
N ALA A 29 0.27 0.84 -0.02
CA ALA A 29 -0.90 0.81 -0.88
C ALA A 29 -1.79 -0.39 -0.55
N ILE A 30 -3.11 -0.15 -0.44
CA ILE A 30 -4.09 -1.20 -0.21
C ILE A 30 -5.24 -1.13 -1.20
N ALA A 31 -5.77 -2.31 -1.53
CA ALA A 31 -7.05 -2.43 -2.21
C ALA A 31 -7.90 -3.51 -1.54
N VAL A 32 -9.16 -3.18 -1.28
CA VAL A 32 -10.12 -4.07 -0.63
C VAL A 32 -11.48 -4.01 -1.28
N PHE A 33 -12.15 -5.14 -1.41
CA PHE A 33 -13.55 -5.22 -1.79
C PHE A 33 -14.43 -5.19 -0.54
N VAL A 34 -15.38 -4.25 -0.46
CA VAL A 34 -16.45 -4.19 0.53
C VAL A 34 -17.77 -4.49 -0.18
N GLY A 35 -18.25 -5.73 -0.04
CA GLY A 35 -19.35 -6.23 -0.86
C GLY A 35 -18.94 -6.32 -2.34
N LYS A 36 -19.59 -5.52 -3.20
CA LYS A 36 -19.24 -5.41 -4.64
C LYS A 36 -18.34 -4.21 -4.94
N THR A 37 -18.17 -3.29 -4.00
CA THR A 37 -17.42 -2.05 -4.20
C THR A 37 -15.95 -2.28 -3.90
N ARG A 38 -15.06 -1.89 -4.82
CA ARG A 38 -13.61 -1.91 -4.62
C ARG A 38 -13.15 -0.53 -4.12
N LEU A 39 -12.56 -0.50 -2.93
CA LEU A 39 -11.97 0.67 -2.31
C LEU A 39 -10.44 0.56 -2.40
N ILE A 40 -9.79 1.69 -2.62
CA ILE A 40 -8.34 1.83 -2.54
C ILE A 40 -8.02 2.87 -1.48
N ASP A 41 -6.88 2.71 -0.84
CA ASP A 41 -6.28 3.75 -0.01
C ASP A 41 -4.77 3.60 -0.05
N ASN A 42 -4.06 4.68 0.24
CA ASN A 42 -2.62 4.65 0.42
C ASN A 42 -2.16 5.67 1.44
N GLU A 43 -1.04 5.39 2.09
CA GLU A 43 -0.38 6.32 2.99
C GLU A 43 1.10 6.41 2.65
N VAL A 44 1.63 7.63 2.64
CA VAL A 44 3.07 7.85 2.50
C VAL A 44 3.73 7.75 3.86
N ILE A 45 4.64 6.79 4.01
CA ILE A 45 5.40 6.54 5.23
C ILE A 45 6.77 7.19 5.10
N ARG A 46 7.03 8.16 5.98
CA ARG A 46 8.34 8.82 6.08
C ARG A 46 9.26 7.98 6.95
N VAL A 47 10.29 7.38 6.37
CA VAL A 47 11.25 6.58 7.12
C VAL A 47 12.30 7.52 7.70
N ARG A 48 12.46 7.48 9.03
CA ARG A 48 13.49 8.24 9.74
C ARG A 48 14.56 7.28 10.25
N GLU A 49 15.79 7.77 10.30
CA GLU A 49 16.91 7.08 10.98
C GLU A 49 16.67 6.92 12.48
#